data_AF-A0A936TLC6-F1
#
_entry.id   AF-A0A936TLC6-F1
#
_cell.length_a   1.000
_cell.length_b   1.000
_cell.length_c   1.000
_cell.angle_alpha   90.00
_cell.angle_beta   90.00
_cell.angle_gamma   90.00
#
_symmetry.space_group_name_H-M   'P 1'
#
loop_
_entity.id
_entity.type
_entity.pdbx_description
1 polymer ?
#
loop_
_entity_poly.entity_id
_entity_poly.type
_entity_poly.pdbx_seq_one_letter_code
_entity_poly.pdbx_strand_id
1 'polypeptide(L)'
;MNYKRRGAETGSGFQEAINRTNEAYERLGRACITRKAIPGKYLIDRGESRQGLSIPSLDLDSRTGQARIASTDLNRMVRDHKLTDWRRFIPESKAEPDYGGVMAPDGRAIYYDAKTTRRVALDFDNLHAHQVAFLDRTARCGAVSGFLVEFSKQLQVYFLPIQVLLRWRQATDRKSLPWQFFQEFLIPAPPGKGQLIFDYIAIIEEQEVRYGCQFESLQIPARVSKKVESKK
;
A
#
# COMPACT_ATOMS: atom_id res chain seq x y z
N MET A 1 -18.95 18.58 -0.57
CA MET A 1 -17.80 19.34 -0.02
C MET A 1 -16.71 19.41 -1.08
N ASN A 2 -16.36 20.61 -1.51
CA ASN A 2 -15.43 20.85 -2.62
C ASN A 2 -14.01 20.98 -2.05
N TYR A 3 -13.19 19.94 -2.19
CA TYR A 3 -11.82 19.95 -1.69
C TYR A 3 -10.92 20.80 -2.60
N LYS A 4 -10.65 22.04 -2.19
CA LYS A 4 -9.58 22.87 -2.79
C LYS A 4 -8.23 22.21 -2.51
N ARG A 5 -7.64 21.60 -3.55
CA ARG A 5 -6.25 21.13 -3.55
C ARG A 5 -5.32 22.35 -3.53
N ARG A 6 -4.75 22.67 -2.37
CA ARG A 6 -3.57 23.55 -2.28
C ARG A 6 -2.36 22.81 -2.84
N GLY A 7 -1.51 23.54 -3.54
CA GLY A 7 -0.54 23.02 -4.48
C GLY A 7 0.62 22.21 -3.88
N ALA A 8 1.29 21.51 -4.80
CA ALA A 8 2.63 20.93 -4.69
C ALA A 8 2.86 19.67 -3.85
N GLU A 9 1.86 18.80 -3.67
CA GLU A 9 2.11 17.49 -3.01
C GLU A 9 1.57 16.32 -3.84
N THR A 10 2.39 15.78 -4.74
CA THR A 10 2.07 14.64 -5.60
C THR A 10 2.11 13.27 -4.91
N GLY A 11 2.15 13.20 -3.58
CA GLY A 11 2.22 11.93 -2.85
C GLY A 11 1.70 11.94 -1.40
N SER A 12 1.57 13.11 -0.76
CA SER A 12 1.13 13.19 0.64
C SER A 12 -0.37 12.88 0.80
N GLY A 13 -1.22 13.40 -0.09
CA GLY A 13 -2.67 13.37 0.11
C GLY A 13 -3.26 11.97 0.07
N PHE A 14 -2.79 11.13 -0.87
CA PHE A 14 -3.26 9.76 -0.97
C PHE A 14 -2.74 8.88 0.17
N GLN A 15 -1.46 9.02 0.52
CA GLN A 15 -0.87 8.32 1.67
C GLN A 15 -1.56 8.70 2.98
N GLU A 16 -1.82 9.99 3.20
CA GLU A 16 -2.56 10.49 4.36
C GLU A 16 -3.99 9.94 4.37
N ALA A 17 -4.65 9.87 3.22
CA ALA A 17 -5.99 9.30 3.12
C ALA A 17 -6.00 7.80 3.46
N ILE A 18 -4.98 7.04 3.03
CA ILE A 18 -4.80 5.63 3.42
C ILE A 18 -4.61 5.54 4.93
N ASN A 19 -3.70 6.34 5.51
CA ASN A 19 -3.41 6.29 6.94
C ASN A 19 -4.66 6.55 7.79
N ARG A 20 -5.44 7.59 7.46
CA ARG A 20 -6.71 7.88 8.15
C ARG A 20 -7.74 6.79 7.99
N THR A 21 -7.81 6.18 6.82
CA THR A 21 -8.70 5.04 6.56
C THR A 21 -8.28 3.83 7.40
N ASN A 22 -6.97 3.56 7.52
CA ASN A 22 -6.45 2.48 8.34
C ASN A 22 -6.72 2.69 9.82
N GLU A 23 -6.54 3.91 10.33
CA GLU A 23 -6.92 4.24 11.71
C GLU A 23 -8.42 4.05 11.96
N ALA A 24 -9.26 4.38 10.98
CA ALA A 24 -10.70 4.13 11.08
C ALA A 24 -11.02 2.63 11.09
N TYR A 25 -10.35 1.80 10.27
CA TYR A 25 -10.49 0.35 10.38
C TYR A 25 -10.07 -0.20 11.73
N GLU A 26 -8.99 0.32 12.32
CA GLU A 26 -8.52 -0.09 13.65
C GLU A 26 -9.56 0.24 14.72
N ARG A 27 -10.11 1.47 14.72
CA ARG A 27 -11.17 1.87 15.64
C ARG A 27 -12.45 1.05 15.48
N LEU A 28 -12.76 0.62 14.26
CA LEU A 28 -13.92 -0.21 13.95
C LEU A 28 -13.66 -1.71 14.18
N GLY A 29 -12.44 -2.12 14.54
CA GLY A 29 -12.06 -3.53 14.70
C GLY A 29 -12.09 -4.33 13.40
N ARG A 30 -12.02 -3.67 12.23
CA ARG A 30 -12.06 -4.30 10.89
C ARG A 30 -10.69 -4.78 10.43
N ALA A 31 -9.65 -4.01 10.71
CA ALA A 31 -8.27 -4.34 10.35
C ALA A 31 -7.28 -3.51 11.16
N CYS A 32 -6.07 -4.03 11.33
CA CYS A 32 -4.93 -3.29 11.86
C CYS A 32 -3.83 -3.28 10.79
N ILE A 33 -3.65 -2.16 10.11
CA ILE A 33 -2.75 -2.03 8.96
C ILE A 33 -1.88 -0.79 9.17
N THR A 34 -0.56 -0.98 9.14
CA THR A 34 0.40 0.10 9.35
C THR A 34 1.34 0.25 8.16
N ARG A 35 1.87 1.45 8.00
CA ARG A 35 2.94 1.70 7.03
C ARG A 35 4.27 1.25 7.63
N LYS A 36 5.01 0.44 6.89
CA LYS A 36 6.37 0.03 7.24
C LYS A 36 7.32 1.21 7.12
N ALA A 37 8.09 1.43 8.19
CA ALA A 37 9.16 2.43 8.21
C ALA A 37 10.20 2.16 7.11
N ILE A 38 10.95 3.20 6.74
CA ILE A 38 12.03 3.08 5.76
C ILE A 38 13.17 2.30 6.43
N PRO A 39 13.60 1.15 5.87
CA PRO A 39 14.71 0.39 6.42
C PRO A 39 16.03 1.17 6.23
N GLY A 40 16.93 1.04 7.19
CA GLY A 40 18.26 1.61 7.09
C GLY A 40 19.11 1.35 8.31
N LYS A 41 20.39 1.69 8.21
CA LYS A 41 21.40 1.52 9.25
C LYS A 41 21.76 2.86 9.86
N TYR A 42 21.92 2.88 11.17
CA TYR A 42 22.55 4.01 11.86
C TYR A 42 24.05 3.72 12.01
N LEU A 43 24.89 4.64 11.52
CA LEU A 43 26.32 4.68 11.76
C LEU A 43 26.54 5.05 13.23
N ILE A 44 27.40 4.29 13.88
CA ILE A 44 27.79 4.48 15.28
C ILE A 44 29.30 4.71 15.29
N ASP A 45 29.76 5.69 16.06
CA ASP A 45 31.18 5.96 16.21
C ASP A 45 31.84 4.85 17.06
N ARG A 46 33.10 4.51 16.73
CA ARG A 46 33.84 3.46 17.46
C ARG A 46 33.99 3.87 18.93
N GLY A 47 33.35 3.14 19.84
CA GLY A 47 33.44 3.34 21.30
C GLY A 47 32.11 3.63 22.00
N GLU A 48 31.04 3.93 21.26
CA GLU A 48 29.70 4.06 21.83
C GLU A 48 29.08 2.67 22.07
N SER A 49 28.98 2.26 23.34
CA SER A 49 28.21 1.07 23.73
C SER A 49 26.74 1.45 23.91
N ARG A 50 25.84 0.65 23.34
CA ARG A 50 24.41 0.74 23.66
C ARG A 50 24.21 0.40 25.15
N GLN A 51 23.45 1.19 25.89
CA GLN A 51 22.61 0.58 26.93
C GLN A 51 21.61 -0.31 26.20
N GLY A 52 21.54 -1.58 26.58
CA GLY A 52 20.76 -2.61 25.87
C GLY A 52 19.28 -2.29 25.71
N LEU A 53 18.54 -3.24 25.15
CA LEU A 53 17.09 -3.17 24.98
C LEU A 53 16.42 -3.15 26.37
N SER A 54 16.26 -1.98 26.99
CA SER A 54 15.37 -1.84 28.15
C SER A 54 13.95 -1.86 27.61
N ILE A 55 13.31 -3.03 27.70
CA ILE A 55 11.87 -3.14 27.46
C ILE A 55 11.22 -2.33 28.60
N PRO A 56 10.52 -1.22 28.32
CA PRO A 56 9.71 -0.57 29.35
C PRO A 56 8.72 -1.62 29.85
N SER A 57 8.65 -1.84 31.17
CA SER A 57 7.72 -2.77 31.78
C SER A 57 6.31 -2.53 31.22
N LEU A 58 5.84 -3.48 30.41
CA LEU A 58 4.54 -3.43 29.77
C LEU A 58 3.50 -3.85 30.81
N ASP A 59 2.82 -2.89 31.44
CA ASP A 59 1.66 -3.19 32.29
C ASP A 59 0.46 -3.52 31.39
N LEU A 60 0.31 -4.81 31.05
CA LEU A 60 -0.82 -5.34 30.26
C LEU A 60 -2.19 -5.09 30.91
N ASP A 61 -2.25 -4.85 32.22
CA ASP A 61 -3.49 -4.64 32.98
C ASP A 61 -3.97 -3.18 33.00
N SER A 62 -3.19 -2.25 32.45
CA SER A 62 -3.58 -0.84 32.40
C SER A 62 -4.51 -0.57 31.20
N ARG A 63 -5.79 -0.26 31.47
CA ARG A 63 -6.78 0.20 30.45
C ARG A 63 -6.42 1.56 29.82
N THR A 64 -5.31 2.16 30.23
CA THR A 64 -4.75 3.38 29.67
C THR A 64 -3.66 3.00 28.69
N GLY A 65 -3.94 3.15 27.38
CA GLY A 65 -2.98 2.85 26.33
C GLY A 65 -1.62 3.51 26.58
N GLN A 66 -0.55 2.84 26.15
CA GLN A 66 0.82 3.36 26.20
C GLN A 66 0.84 4.85 25.79
N ALA A 67 1.64 5.66 26.50
CA ALA A 67 1.86 7.04 26.14
C ALA A 67 2.47 7.12 24.73
N ARG A 68 1.62 7.19 23.71
CA ARG A 68 2.01 7.50 22.34
C ARG A 68 2.62 8.90 22.41
N ILE A 69 3.91 9.01 22.10
CA ILE A 69 4.56 10.32 21.93
C ILE A 69 3.68 11.11 20.96
N ALA A 70 3.22 12.29 21.37
CA ALA A 70 2.39 13.12 20.53
C ALA A 70 3.16 13.43 19.24
N SER A 71 2.47 13.41 18.09
CA SER A 71 3.09 13.68 16.79
C SER A 71 3.84 15.03 16.78
N THR A 72 3.40 15.99 17.58
CA THR A 72 4.07 17.29 17.81
C THR A 72 5.44 17.16 18.45
N ASP A 73 5.59 16.28 19.43
CA ASP A 73 6.84 16.09 20.18
C ASP A 73 7.81 15.21 19.40
N LEU A 74 7.31 14.19 18.72
CA LEU A 74 8.10 13.43 17.74
C LEU A 74 8.63 14.35 16.64
N ASN A 75 7.78 15.22 16.09
CA ASN A 75 8.19 16.19 15.06
C ASN A 75 9.16 17.26 15.57
N ARG A 76 9.16 17.55 16.87
CA ARG A 76 10.13 18.45 17.51
C ARG A 76 11.48 17.76 17.65
N MET A 77 11.51 16.56 18.25
CA MET A 77 12.72 15.74 18.36
C MET A 77 13.36 15.46 17.00
N VAL A 78 12.56 15.10 16.00
CA VAL A 78 13.05 14.87 14.63
C VAL A 78 13.65 16.13 14.02
N ARG A 79 13.10 17.33 14.29
CA ARG A 79 13.66 18.60 13.81
C ARG A 79 14.97 18.94 14.51
N ASP A 80 15.00 18.79 15.83
CA ASP A 80 16.14 19.14 16.68
C ASP A 80 17.36 18.26 16.37
N HIS A 81 17.14 16.98 16.04
CA HIS A 81 18.19 16.03 15.67
C HIS A 81 18.42 15.89 14.16
N LYS A 82 17.61 16.54 13.31
CA LYS A 82 17.63 16.34 11.85
C LYS A 82 18.96 16.72 11.20
N LEU A 83 19.64 17.74 11.72
CA LEU A 83 20.85 18.29 11.10
C LEU A 83 22.12 17.59 11.57
N THR A 84 22.12 17.10 12.82
CA THR A 84 23.27 16.46 13.47
C THR A 84 23.31 14.95 13.24
N ASP A 85 22.18 14.24 13.32
CA ASP A 85 22.16 12.76 13.26
C ASP A 85 21.74 12.18 11.90
N TRP A 86 21.15 12.96 10.98
CA TRP A 86 20.70 12.41 9.68
C TRP A 86 21.83 11.81 8.85
N ARG A 87 23.06 12.33 8.97
CA ARG A 87 24.25 11.78 8.30
C ARG A 87 24.63 10.39 8.79
N ARG A 88 24.13 9.97 9.95
CA ARG A 88 24.34 8.63 10.48
C ARG A 88 23.33 7.62 9.92
N PHE A 89 22.19 8.04 9.38
CA PHE A 89 21.23 7.10 8.79
C PHE A 89 21.53 6.83 7.31
N ILE A 90 21.86 5.58 6.98
CA ILE A 90 22.02 5.09 5.61
C ILE A 90 20.76 4.29 5.25
N PRO A 91 19.88 4.81 4.37
CA PRO A 91 18.70 4.08 3.92
C PRO A 91 19.10 2.87 3.08
N GLU A 92 18.43 1.75 3.30
CA GLU A 92 18.60 0.53 2.50
C GLU A 92 17.45 0.37 1.51
N SER A 93 17.69 -0.38 0.43
CA SER A 93 16.63 -0.69 -0.53
C SER A 93 15.52 -1.48 0.14
N LYS A 94 14.29 -0.98 0.04
CA LYS A 94 13.11 -1.64 0.60
C LYS A 94 12.80 -2.90 -0.21
N ALA A 95 12.84 -4.09 0.39
CA ALA A 95 12.49 -5.34 -0.29
C ALA A 95 10.98 -5.66 -0.22
N GLU A 96 10.26 -4.97 0.66
CA GLU A 96 8.88 -5.28 1.06
C GLU A 96 7.90 -4.17 0.64
N PRO A 97 6.59 -4.46 0.53
CA PRO A 97 5.57 -3.45 0.27
C PRO A 97 5.45 -2.40 1.39
N ASP A 98 4.86 -1.25 1.07
CA ASP A 98 4.73 -0.11 1.99
C ASP A 98 3.81 -0.37 3.17
N TYR A 99 2.72 -1.12 2.97
CA TYR A 99 1.70 -1.38 3.97
C TYR A 99 1.62 -2.87 4.28
N GLY A 100 1.43 -3.17 5.56
CA GLY A 100 1.27 -4.53 6.05
C GLY A 100 0.42 -4.57 7.32
N GLY A 101 -0.32 -5.65 7.50
CA GLY A 101 -1.20 -5.80 8.65
C GLY A 101 -2.04 -7.06 8.63
N VAL A 102 -3.11 -7.03 9.41
CA VAL A 102 -4.08 -8.12 9.55
C VAL A 102 -5.50 -7.60 9.39
N MET A 103 -6.35 -8.43 8.81
CA MET A 103 -7.78 -8.19 8.62
C MET A 103 -8.59 -9.10 9.56
N ALA A 104 -9.63 -8.54 10.17
CA ALA A 104 -10.65 -9.30 10.91
C ALA A 104 -11.66 -9.92 9.93
N PRO A 105 -12.43 -10.96 10.34
CA PRO A 105 -12.39 -11.63 11.64
C PRO A 105 -11.30 -12.70 11.77
N ASP A 106 -10.84 -13.27 10.65
CA ASP A 106 -10.01 -14.48 10.65
C ASP A 106 -8.51 -14.23 10.89
N GLY A 107 -8.11 -12.97 11.06
CA GLY A 107 -6.70 -12.59 11.23
C GLY A 107 -5.88 -12.75 9.95
N ARG A 108 -6.53 -12.72 8.78
CA ARG A 108 -5.86 -12.89 7.47
C ARG A 108 -4.87 -11.75 7.23
N ALA A 109 -3.63 -12.09 6.89
CA ALA A 109 -2.61 -11.09 6.61
C ALA A 109 -2.93 -10.31 5.32
N ILE A 110 -2.60 -9.02 5.32
CA ILE A 110 -2.71 -8.14 4.15
C ILE A 110 -1.39 -7.39 3.93
N TYR A 111 -0.93 -7.36 2.68
CA TYR A 111 0.25 -6.62 2.25
C TYR A 111 -0.02 -5.89 0.93
N TYR A 112 0.23 -4.59 0.88
CA TYR A 112 0.08 -3.85 -0.38
C TYR A 112 1.02 -2.66 -0.47
N ASP A 113 1.29 -2.26 -1.71
CA ASP A 113 1.95 -0.99 -2.01
C ASP A 113 0.94 0.01 -2.59
N ALA A 114 1.11 1.29 -2.27
CA ALA A 114 0.23 2.36 -2.73
C ALA A 114 0.85 3.09 -3.93
N LYS A 115 0.11 3.20 -5.02
CA LYS A 115 0.56 3.88 -6.24
C LYS A 115 -0.47 4.93 -6.66
N THR A 116 0.01 6.12 -7.01
CA THR A 116 -0.82 7.17 -7.61
C THR A 116 -0.36 7.40 -9.04
N THR A 117 -1.30 7.47 -9.98
CA THR A 117 -1.05 7.84 -11.37
C THR A 117 -1.96 8.98 -11.81
N ARG A 118 -1.43 9.86 -12.66
CA ARG A 118 -2.19 10.90 -13.38
C ARG A 118 -2.50 10.49 -14.83
N ARG A 119 -1.95 9.36 -15.28
CA ARG A 119 -2.15 8.80 -16.61
C ARG A 119 -3.40 7.92 -16.60
N VAL A 120 -3.92 7.62 -17.79
CA VAL A 120 -4.98 6.61 -17.99
C VAL A 120 -4.44 5.17 -17.99
N ALA A 121 -3.32 4.95 -17.31
CA ALA A 121 -2.66 3.65 -17.19
C ALA A 121 -1.74 3.62 -15.96
N LEU A 122 -1.51 2.41 -15.45
CA LEU A 122 -0.49 2.09 -14.46
C LEU A 122 0.73 1.50 -15.19
N ASP A 123 1.86 2.19 -15.14
CA ASP A 123 3.11 1.76 -15.78
C ASP A 123 3.87 0.75 -14.91
N PHE A 124 4.38 -0.33 -15.51
CA PHE A 124 5.10 -1.38 -14.78
C PHE A 124 6.51 -0.99 -14.37
N ASP A 125 7.10 0.01 -15.03
CA ASP A 125 8.40 0.55 -14.62
C ASP A 125 8.35 1.14 -13.20
N ASN A 126 7.15 1.49 -12.71
CA ASN A 126 6.92 1.98 -11.34
C ASN A 126 6.72 0.84 -10.31
N LEU A 127 6.77 -0.42 -10.74
CA LEU A 127 6.62 -1.62 -9.91
C LEU A 127 7.97 -2.33 -9.79
N HIS A 128 8.62 -2.22 -8.63
CA HIS A 128 9.91 -2.86 -8.43
C HIS A 128 9.76 -4.38 -8.34
N ALA A 129 10.66 -5.12 -9.01
CA ALA A 129 10.58 -6.58 -9.11
C ALA A 129 10.56 -7.30 -7.75
N HIS A 130 11.31 -6.80 -6.77
CA HIS A 130 11.33 -7.36 -5.42
C HIS A 130 9.97 -7.22 -4.71
N GLN A 131 9.23 -6.11 -4.92
CA GLN A 131 7.90 -5.91 -4.33
C GLN A 131 6.91 -6.92 -4.92
N VAL A 132 6.94 -7.08 -6.25
CA VAL A 132 6.09 -8.06 -6.96
C VAL A 132 6.38 -9.49 -6.47
N ALA A 133 7.65 -9.86 -6.33
CA ALA A 133 8.04 -11.18 -5.84
C ALA A 133 7.62 -11.41 -4.38
N PHE A 134 7.73 -10.39 -3.52
CA PHE A 134 7.23 -10.47 -2.14
C PHE A 134 5.72 -10.72 -2.12
N LEU A 135 4.95 -9.89 -2.85
CA LEU A 135 3.49 -9.97 -2.90
C LEU A 135 3.00 -11.31 -3.46
N ASP A 136 3.68 -11.87 -4.47
CA ASP A 136 3.37 -13.18 -5.04
C ASP A 136 3.58 -14.30 -4.01
N ARG A 137 4.71 -14.29 -3.28
CA ARG A 137 4.98 -15.28 -2.23
C ARG A 137 3.96 -15.22 -1.11
N THR A 138 3.58 -14.01 -0.65
CA THR A 138 2.59 -13.86 0.42
C THR A 138 1.19 -14.26 -0.03
N ALA A 139 0.80 -13.95 -1.27
CA ALA A 139 -0.46 -14.39 -1.85
C ALA A 139 -0.60 -15.91 -1.89
N ARG A 140 0.48 -16.63 -2.23
CA ARG A 140 0.51 -18.10 -2.22
C ARG A 140 0.32 -18.70 -0.83
N CYS A 141 0.70 -17.96 0.22
CA CYS A 141 0.45 -18.33 1.60
C CYS A 141 -0.95 -17.92 2.11
N GLY A 142 -1.82 -17.42 1.23
CA GLY A 142 -3.19 -17.03 1.56
C GLY A 142 -3.37 -15.58 2.03
N ALA A 143 -2.33 -14.75 2.04
CA ALA A 143 -2.47 -13.33 2.36
C ALA A 143 -3.18 -12.56 1.23
N VAL A 144 -3.94 -11.52 1.58
CA VAL A 144 -4.38 -10.51 0.61
C VAL A 144 -3.16 -9.72 0.17
N SER A 145 -2.78 -9.80 -1.10
CA SER A 145 -1.57 -9.14 -1.59
C SER A 145 -1.79 -8.44 -2.92
N GLY A 146 -1.35 -7.18 -3.04
CA GLY A 146 -1.59 -6.40 -4.26
C GLY A 146 -1.13 -4.96 -4.19
N PHE A 147 -1.76 -4.12 -5.01
CA PHE A 147 -1.48 -2.69 -5.10
C PHE A 147 -2.77 -1.90 -4.90
N LEU A 148 -2.71 -0.87 -4.06
CA LEU A 148 -3.77 0.11 -3.95
C LEU A 148 -3.46 1.27 -4.91
N VAL A 149 -4.26 1.43 -5.95
CA VAL A 149 -3.96 2.29 -7.10
C VAL A 149 -4.95 3.44 -7.18
N GLU A 150 -4.46 4.67 -7.07
CA GLU A 150 -5.24 5.90 -7.29
C GLU A 150 -5.04 6.43 -8.71
N PHE A 151 -6.14 6.54 -9.46
CA PHE A 151 -6.21 7.31 -10.70
C PHE A 151 -6.65 8.75 -10.38
N SER A 152 -5.66 9.59 -10.09
CA SER A 152 -5.87 10.94 -9.52
C SER A 152 -6.65 11.92 -10.41
N LYS A 153 -6.71 11.70 -11.74
CA LYS A 153 -7.56 12.46 -12.67
C LYS A 153 -9.02 12.02 -12.63
N GLN A 154 -9.25 10.73 -12.43
CA GLN A 154 -10.56 10.10 -12.37
C GLN A 154 -11.15 10.11 -10.95
N LEU A 155 -10.33 10.43 -9.95
CA LEU A 155 -10.71 10.42 -8.52
C LEU A 155 -11.21 9.03 -8.08
N GLN A 156 -10.62 7.98 -8.64
CA GLN A 156 -10.98 6.59 -8.36
C GLN A 156 -9.78 5.85 -7.77
N VAL A 157 -10.07 5.01 -6.79
CA VAL A 157 -9.10 4.14 -6.14
C VAL A 157 -9.52 2.70 -6.40
N TYR A 158 -8.56 1.84 -6.73
CA TYR A 158 -8.79 0.42 -6.98
C TYR A 158 -7.81 -0.41 -6.16
N PHE A 159 -8.22 -1.61 -5.77
CA PHE A 159 -7.30 -2.63 -5.31
C PHE A 159 -7.00 -3.60 -6.46
N LEU A 160 -5.75 -3.65 -6.89
CA LEU A 160 -5.24 -4.57 -7.91
C LEU A 160 -4.57 -5.77 -7.22
N PRO A 161 -5.21 -6.96 -7.22
CA PRO A 161 -4.60 -8.17 -6.67
C PRO A 161 -3.37 -8.59 -7.47
N ILE A 162 -2.37 -9.14 -6.77
CA ILE A 162 -1.12 -9.57 -7.42
C ILE A 162 -1.35 -10.66 -8.48
N GLN A 163 -2.29 -11.57 -8.26
CA GLN A 163 -2.65 -12.65 -9.19
C GLN A 163 -3.17 -12.08 -10.52
N VAL A 164 -3.92 -10.98 -10.48
CA VAL A 164 -4.44 -10.30 -11.67
C VAL A 164 -3.30 -9.63 -12.44
N LEU A 165 -2.41 -8.93 -11.73
CA LEU A 165 -1.24 -8.31 -12.35
C LEU A 165 -0.32 -9.35 -13.01
N LEU A 166 -0.04 -10.46 -12.34
CA LEU A 166 0.82 -11.52 -12.87
C LEU A 166 0.23 -12.15 -14.13
N ARG A 167 -1.06 -12.49 -14.13
CA ARG A 167 -1.73 -13.04 -15.32
C ARG A 167 -1.77 -12.03 -16.46
N TRP A 168 -2.00 -10.74 -16.18
CA TRP A 168 -1.89 -9.71 -17.21
C TRP A 168 -0.49 -9.67 -17.84
N ARG A 169 0.57 -9.66 -17.02
CA ARG A 169 1.96 -9.67 -17.50
C ARG A 169 2.32 -10.92 -18.32
N GLN A 170 1.64 -12.05 -18.07
CA GLN A 170 1.81 -13.27 -18.86
C GLN A 170 1.01 -13.22 -20.17
N ALA A 171 -0.16 -12.57 -20.17
CA ALA A 171 -1.07 -12.51 -21.33
C ALA A 171 -0.70 -11.43 -22.36
N THR A 172 0.12 -10.44 -21.98
CA THR A 172 0.43 -9.29 -22.84
C THR A 172 1.89 -8.82 -22.74
N ASP A 173 2.43 -8.32 -23.85
CA ASP A 173 3.75 -7.68 -23.92
C ASP A 173 3.69 -6.18 -23.55
N ARG A 174 2.52 -5.67 -23.14
CA ARG A 174 2.36 -4.27 -22.74
C ARG A 174 3.12 -4.01 -21.44
N LYS A 175 3.83 -2.88 -21.37
CA LYS A 175 4.53 -2.40 -20.17
C LYS A 175 3.63 -1.61 -19.21
N SER A 176 2.32 -1.66 -19.40
CA SER A 176 1.35 -0.94 -18.57
C SER A 176 0.00 -1.65 -18.54
N LEU A 177 -0.78 -1.34 -17.50
CA LEU A 177 -2.15 -1.77 -17.31
C LEU A 177 -3.09 -0.57 -17.53
N PRO A 178 -3.92 -0.55 -18.59
CA PRO A 178 -4.77 0.59 -18.91
C PRO A 178 -5.88 0.78 -17.87
N TRP A 179 -6.29 2.02 -17.61
CA TRP A 179 -7.39 2.32 -16.67
C TRP A 179 -8.70 1.63 -17.06
N GLN A 180 -8.98 1.46 -18.36
CA GLN A 180 -10.16 0.72 -18.83
C GLN A 180 -10.22 -0.70 -18.26
N PHE A 181 -9.07 -1.37 -18.11
CA PHE A 181 -9.01 -2.69 -17.47
C PHE A 181 -9.53 -2.62 -16.02
N PHE A 182 -9.15 -1.59 -15.26
CA PHE A 182 -9.63 -1.42 -13.90
C PHE A 182 -11.14 -1.18 -13.86
N GLN A 183 -11.69 -0.41 -14.80
CA GLN A 183 -13.12 -0.15 -14.87
C GLN A 183 -13.94 -1.39 -15.24
N GLU A 184 -13.43 -2.20 -16.17
CA GLU A 184 -14.14 -3.37 -16.69
C GLU A 184 -14.09 -4.56 -15.73
N PHE A 185 -12.95 -4.76 -15.07
CA PHE A 185 -12.64 -5.99 -14.34
C PHE A 185 -12.51 -5.82 -12.83
N LEU A 186 -12.34 -4.59 -12.33
CA LEU A 186 -12.16 -4.33 -10.90
C LEU A 186 -13.24 -3.38 -10.37
N ILE A 187 -13.42 -3.41 -9.06
CA ILE A 187 -14.45 -2.61 -8.38
C ILE A 187 -13.77 -1.33 -7.84
N PRO A 188 -14.24 -0.13 -8.21
CA PRO A 188 -13.71 1.10 -7.63
C PRO A 188 -14.11 1.20 -6.16
N ALA A 189 -13.17 1.61 -5.31
CA ALA A 189 -13.44 1.87 -3.90
C ALA A 189 -14.52 2.96 -3.77
N PRO A 190 -15.65 2.67 -3.12
CA PRO A 190 -16.66 3.68 -2.88
C PRO A 190 -16.12 4.75 -1.94
N PRO A 191 -16.62 6.00 -2.04
CA PRO A 191 -16.38 6.98 -0.99
C PRO A 191 -16.85 6.39 0.34
N GLY A 192 -16.00 6.49 1.36
CA GLY A 192 -16.24 5.84 2.64
C GLY A 192 -17.46 6.41 3.35
N LYS A 193 -18.07 5.59 4.21
CA LYS A 193 -19.17 6.00 5.09
C LYS A 193 -18.62 6.33 6.48
N GLY A 194 -19.15 7.38 7.11
CA GLY A 194 -18.76 7.77 8.47
C GLY A 194 -17.30 8.21 8.57
N GLN A 195 -16.48 7.45 9.31
CA GLN A 195 -15.06 7.78 9.56
C GLN A 195 -14.10 7.33 8.45
N LEU A 196 -14.55 6.49 7.52
CA LEU A 196 -13.73 6.01 6.41
C LEU A 196 -13.68 7.05 5.29
N ILE A 197 -12.51 7.26 4.68
CA ILE A 197 -12.39 8.12 3.49
C ILE A 197 -12.78 7.36 2.23
N PHE A 198 -12.34 6.10 2.12
CA PHE A 198 -12.77 5.13 1.11
C PHE A 198 -12.65 3.73 1.69
N ASP A 199 -13.52 2.82 1.28
CA ASP A 199 -13.54 1.45 1.83
C ASP A 199 -12.86 0.48 0.86
N TYR A 200 -11.53 0.38 0.97
CA TYR A 200 -10.76 -0.54 0.14
C TYR A 200 -10.81 -2.00 0.62
N ILE A 201 -11.22 -2.29 1.86
CA ILE A 201 -11.36 -3.66 2.36
C ILE A 201 -12.64 -4.27 1.81
N ALA A 202 -13.74 -3.52 1.83
CA ALA A 202 -15.01 -3.96 1.25
C ALA A 202 -14.86 -4.35 -0.22
N ILE A 203 -14.09 -3.60 -1.02
CA ILE A 203 -13.86 -3.98 -2.43
C ILE A 203 -13.00 -5.23 -2.56
N ILE A 204 -12.09 -5.52 -1.62
CA ILE A 204 -11.29 -6.75 -1.67
C ILE A 204 -12.24 -7.93 -1.45
N GLU A 205 -13.05 -7.86 -0.39
CA GLU A 205 -14.04 -8.88 -0.06
C GLU A 205 -15.03 -9.09 -1.22
N GLU A 206 -15.58 -8.02 -1.78
CA GLU A 206 -16.53 -8.08 -2.90
C GLU A 206 -15.89 -8.66 -4.17
N GLN A 207 -14.65 -8.29 -4.47
CA GLN A 207 -13.92 -8.86 -5.60
C GLN A 207 -13.59 -10.34 -5.40
N GLU A 208 -13.24 -10.77 -4.19
CA GLU A 208 -13.00 -12.18 -3.89
C GLU A 208 -14.28 -13.01 -3.93
N VAL A 209 -15.43 -12.44 -3.53
CA VAL A 209 -16.74 -13.08 -3.74
C VAL A 209 -17.04 -13.24 -5.23
N ARG A 210 -16.71 -12.24 -6.05
CA ARG A 210 -16.97 -12.26 -7.49
C ARG A 210 -16.02 -13.19 -8.26
N TYR A 211 -14.73 -13.20 -7.91
CA TYR A 211 -13.68 -13.84 -8.72
C TYR A 211 -13.01 -15.04 -8.05
N GLY A 212 -13.34 -15.33 -6.79
CA GLY A 212 -12.59 -16.23 -5.93
C GLY A 212 -11.33 -15.57 -5.34
N CYS A 213 -10.80 -16.13 -4.25
CA CYS A 213 -9.61 -15.60 -3.56
C CYS A 213 -8.32 -15.64 -4.40
N GLN A 214 -8.27 -16.53 -5.41
CA GLN A 214 -7.18 -16.60 -6.39
C GLN A 214 -7.51 -15.90 -7.71
N PHE A 215 -8.68 -15.27 -7.81
CA PHE A 215 -9.19 -14.56 -8.98
C PHE A 215 -9.31 -15.45 -10.24
N GLU A 216 -9.40 -16.76 -10.09
CA GLU A 216 -9.37 -17.74 -11.19
C GLU A 216 -10.48 -17.53 -12.22
N SER A 217 -11.68 -17.12 -11.78
CA SER A 217 -12.82 -16.91 -12.68
C SER A 217 -12.73 -15.61 -13.49
N LEU A 218 -11.77 -14.72 -13.16
CA LEU A 218 -11.52 -13.52 -13.94
C LEU A 218 -10.88 -13.87 -15.28
N GLN A 219 -11.64 -13.66 -16.37
CA GLN A 219 -11.17 -13.83 -17.74
C GLN A 219 -10.45 -12.56 -18.21
N ILE A 220 -9.13 -12.61 -18.27
CA ILE A 220 -8.31 -11.51 -18.81
C ILE A 220 -8.29 -11.66 -20.34
N PRO A 221 -8.60 -10.61 -21.11
CA PRO A 221 -8.60 -10.68 -22.57
C PRO A 221 -7.20 -11.09 -23.07
N ALA A 222 -7.14 -12.24 -23.75
CA ALA A 222 -5.91 -12.78 -24.33
C ALA A 222 -5.58 -12.07 -25.65
N ARG A 223 -4.27 -11.82 -25.86
CA ARG A 223 -3.62 -11.47 -27.15
C ARG A 223 -4.46 -10.68 -28.16
N VAL A 224 -4.28 -9.36 -28.19
CA VAL A 224 -4.42 -8.63 -29.46
C VAL A 224 -3.16 -8.88 -30.26
N SER A 225 -3.14 -9.96 -31.04
CA SER A 225 -2.11 -10.18 -32.05
C SER A 225 -2.06 -8.96 -32.95
N LYS A 226 -0.88 -8.34 -33.07
CA LYS A 226 -0.64 -7.28 -34.05
C LYS A 226 -1.02 -7.81 -35.43
N LYS A 227 -2.12 -7.33 -36.00
CA LYS A 227 -2.29 -7.35 -37.46
C LYS A 227 -1.14 -6.53 -38.01
N VAL A 228 -0.15 -7.20 -38.58
CA VAL A 228 0.85 -6.59 -39.44
C VAL A 228 0.09 -6.14 -40.69
N GLU A 229 -0.41 -4.91 -40.68
CA GLU A 229 -0.79 -4.24 -41.93
C GLU A 229 0.50 -3.79 -42.61
N SER A 230 1.11 -4.73 -43.35
CA SER A 230 1.98 -4.41 -44.46
C SER A 230 1.13 -3.76 -45.56
N LYS A 231 0.99 -2.43 -45.51
CA LYS A 231 0.59 -1.69 -46.70
C LYS A 231 1.84 -1.48 -47.55
N LYS A 232 1.81 -2.16 -48.70
CA LYS A 232 2.61 -1.90 -49.90
C LYS A 232 2.43 -0.46 -50.36
#